data_AF-A0A1I7YSY7-F1
#
_entry.id   AF-A0A1I7YSY7-F1
#
_cell.length_a   1.000
_cell.length_b   1.000
_cell.length_c   1.000
_cell.angle_alpha   90.00
_cell.angle_beta   90.00
_cell.angle_gamma   90.00
#
_symmetry.space_group_name_H-M   'P 1'
#
loop_
_entity.id
_entity.type
_entity.pdbx_description
1 polymer ?
#
loop_
_entity_poly.entity_id
_entity_poly.type
_entity_poly.pdbx_seq_one_letter_code
_entity_poly.pdbx_strand_id
1 'polypeptide(L)'
;MPYPSKRKVAARAKAQKASKKEQPTMDATKEQQEVKKALLEEKRQLLERLGQLEEERKRREEAETKAIVCNVLQFAKEHHGPNAVEWTSALVGVEIHTLREYEKELEEEGSVVPKLPPCLSAPKKSSR
;
A
#
# COMPACT_ATOMS: atom_id res chain seq x y z
N MET A 1 48.67 50.80 35.90
CA MET A 1 47.87 50.02 34.92
C MET A 1 48.50 48.64 34.78
N PRO A 2 47.93 47.55 35.34
CA PRO A 2 48.55 46.23 35.23
C PRO A 2 48.32 45.62 33.84
N TYR A 3 49.41 45.16 33.21
CA TYR A 3 49.38 44.53 31.89
C TYR A 3 48.62 43.20 31.92
N PRO A 4 47.77 42.90 30.90
CA PRO A 4 47.01 41.67 30.86
C PRO A 4 47.94 40.46 30.68
N SER A 5 47.81 39.48 31.59
CA SER A 5 48.53 38.20 31.56
C SER A 5 48.31 37.45 30.24
N LYS A 6 49.40 36.90 29.69
CA LYS A 6 49.44 36.12 28.43
C LYS A 6 48.38 35.01 28.35
N ARG A 7 47.93 34.47 29.50
CA ARG A 7 46.86 33.46 29.57
C ARG A 7 45.47 34.01 29.19
N LYS A 8 45.16 35.27 29.51
CA LYS A 8 43.86 35.89 29.14
C LYS A 8 43.75 36.18 27.64
N VAL A 9 44.87 36.48 26.98
CA VAL A 9 44.90 36.75 25.54
C VAL A 9 44.67 35.47 24.72
N ALA A 10 45.26 34.34 25.15
CA ALA A 10 45.09 33.05 24.48
C ALA A 10 43.65 32.53 24.56
N ALA A 11 42.95 32.73 25.69
CA ALA A 11 41.54 32.35 25.84
C ALA A 11 40.63 33.17 24.91
N ARG A 12 40.89 34.48 24.78
CA ARG A 12 40.12 35.38 23.90
C ARG A 12 40.33 35.05 22.41
N ALA A 13 41.55 34.69 22.02
CA ALA A 13 41.88 34.26 20.65
C ALA A 13 41.23 32.90 20.29
N LYS A 14 41.10 31.98 21.25
CA LYS A 14 40.39 30.70 21.03
C LYS A 14 38.87 30.90 20.96
N ALA A 15 38.30 31.76 21.79
CA ALA A 15 36.88 32.10 21.74
C ALA A 15 36.48 32.77 20.41
N GLN A 16 37.31 33.69 19.90
CA GLN A 16 37.07 34.33 18.60
C GLN A 16 37.25 33.39 17.39
N LYS A 17 38.12 32.37 17.50
CA LYS A 17 38.26 31.33 16.47
C LYS A 17 37.12 30.32 16.51
N ALA A 18 36.57 30.01 17.67
CA ALA A 18 35.40 29.14 17.81
C ALA A 18 34.12 29.82 17.25
N SER A 19 33.90 31.09 17.58
CA SER A 19 32.75 31.85 17.06
C SER A 19 32.76 32.08 15.54
N LYS A 20 33.93 32.03 14.90
CA LYS A 20 34.08 32.19 13.44
C LYS A 20 33.97 30.87 12.67
N LYS A 21 33.95 29.73 13.36
CA LYS A 21 33.96 28.39 12.74
C LYS A 21 32.58 27.71 12.74
N GLU A 22 31.60 28.28 13.44
CA GLU A 22 30.28 27.66 13.65
C GLU A 22 29.10 28.46 13.10
N GLN A 23 29.32 29.58 12.40
CA GLN A 23 28.24 30.17 11.61
C GLN A 23 28.19 29.49 10.24
N PRO A 24 27.20 28.61 9.97
CA PRO A 24 26.95 28.19 8.60
C PRO A 24 26.72 29.44 7.76
N THR A 25 27.30 29.48 6.57
CA THR A 25 27.05 30.58 5.63
C THR A 25 25.54 30.63 5.36
N MET A 26 25.01 31.84 5.18
CA MET A 26 23.59 32.04 4.85
C MET A 26 23.18 31.17 3.65
N ASP A 27 24.09 30.98 2.70
CA ASP A 27 23.91 30.14 1.51
C ASP A 27 23.76 28.65 1.86
N ALA A 28 24.64 28.08 2.70
CA ALA A 28 24.54 26.68 3.14
C ALA A 28 23.25 26.42 3.94
N THR A 29 22.78 27.42 4.68
CA THR A 29 21.53 27.33 5.45
C THR A 29 20.31 27.37 4.52
N LYS A 30 20.37 28.18 3.45
CA LYS A 30 19.31 28.29 2.43
C LYS A 30 19.22 27.01 1.59
N GLU A 31 20.35 26.48 1.12
CA GLU A 31 20.39 25.20 0.41
C GLU A 31 19.84 24.06 1.27
N GLN A 32 20.21 23.98 2.56
CA GLN A 32 19.63 22.98 3.46
C GLN A 32 18.12 23.13 3.64
N GLN A 33 17.58 24.35 3.64
CA GLN A 33 16.14 24.58 3.72
C GLN A 33 15.43 24.13 2.44
N GLU A 34 16.00 24.41 1.27
CA GLU A 34 15.46 23.99 -0.02
C GLU A 34 15.45 22.47 -0.16
N VAL A 35 16.54 21.78 0.24
CA VAL A 35 16.61 20.31 0.26
C VAL A 35 15.56 19.73 1.22
N LYS A 36 15.39 20.30 2.42
CA LYS A 36 14.36 19.83 3.36
C LYS A 36 12.94 20.01 2.79
N LYS A 37 12.67 21.13 2.12
CA LYS A 37 11.37 21.36 1.46
C LYS A 37 11.13 20.37 0.33
N ALA A 38 12.13 20.14 -0.52
CA ALA A 38 12.04 19.16 -1.60
C ALA A 38 11.78 17.76 -1.07
N LEU A 39 12.48 17.35 0.00
CA LEU A 39 12.29 16.04 0.63
C LEU A 39 10.91 15.90 1.30
N LEU A 40 10.38 16.97 1.89
CA LEU A 40 9.02 16.96 2.43
C LEU A 40 7.97 16.82 1.32
N GLU A 41 8.16 17.47 0.19
CA GLU A 41 7.25 17.36 -0.95
C GLU A 41 7.33 15.97 -1.60
N GLU A 42 8.51 15.41 -1.76
CA GLU A 42 8.68 14.02 -2.22
C GLU A 42 8.00 13.05 -1.27
N LYS A 43 8.17 13.20 0.04
CA LYS A 43 7.48 12.37 1.04
C LYS A 43 5.96 12.48 0.90
N ARG A 44 5.43 13.68 0.66
CA ARG A 44 4.00 13.89 0.44
C ARG A 44 3.51 13.13 -0.79
N GLN A 45 4.22 13.24 -1.91
CA GLN A 45 3.89 12.53 -3.15
C GLN A 45 3.99 11.01 -2.99
N LEU A 46 4.97 10.51 -2.24
CA LEU A 46 5.11 9.08 -1.96
C LEU A 46 3.93 8.55 -1.13
N LEU A 47 3.49 9.29 -0.11
CA LEU A 47 2.32 8.90 0.70
C LEU A 47 1.03 8.87 -0.14
N GLU A 48 0.85 9.83 -1.04
CA GLU A 48 -0.29 9.86 -1.95
C GLU A 48 -0.29 8.65 -2.91
N ARG A 49 0.87 8.34 -3.50
CA ARG A 49 1.03 7.15 -4.36
C ARG A 49 0.81 5.84 -3.61
N LEU A 50 1.28 5.75 -2.36
CA LEU A 50 1.03 4.58 -1.53
C LEU A 50 -0.47 4.40 -1.28
N GLY A 51 -1.18 5.47 -0.94
CA GLY A 51 -2.64 5.42 -0.79
C GLY A 51 -3.36 4.96 -2.05
N GLN A 52 -2.96 5.47 -3.21
CA GLN A 52 -3.52 5.04 -4.50
C GLN A 52 -3.26 3.55 -4.78
N LEU A 53 -2.03 3.08 -4.54
CA LEU A 53 -1.69 1.67 -4.75
C LEU A 53 -2.42 0.74 -3.77
N GLU A 54 -2.62 1.15 -2.53
CA GLU A 54 -3.41 0.40 -1.55
C GLU A 54 -4.88 0.31 -1.95
N GLU A 55 -5.48 1.41 -2.41
CA GLU A 55 -6.85 1.40 -2.94
C GLU A 55 -6.98 0.52 -4.19
N GLU A 56 -6.06 0.63 -5.13
CA GLU A 56 -6.05 -0.23 -6.32
C GLU A 56 -5.89 -1.70 -5.97
N ARG A 57 -5.00 -2.01 -5.04
CA ARG A 57 -4.80 -3.38 -4.54
C ARG A 57 -6.09 -3.90 -3.91
N LYS A 58 -6.72 -3.10 -3.03
CA LYS A 58 -7.99 -3.48 -2.39
C LYS A 58 -9.09 -3.73 -3.42
N ARG A 59 -9.24 -2.85 -4.42
CA ARG A 59 -10.21 -3.04 -5.51
C ARG A 59 -9.95 -4.32 -6.30
N ARG A 60 -8.68 -4.67 -6.56
CA ARG A 60 -8.33 -5.91 -7.25
C ARG A 60 -8.67 -7.15 -6.41
N GLU A 61 -8.32 -7.14 -5.12
CA GLU A 61 -8.65 -8.24 -4.20
C GLU A 61 -10.16 -8.43 -4.06
N GLU A 62 -10.94 -7.34 -3.98
CA GLU A 62 -12.40 -7.38 -3.96
C GLU A 62 -12.97 -7.94 -5.27
N ALA A 63 -12.47 -7.50 -6.42
CA ALA A 63 -12.91 -8.00 -7.73
C ALA A 63 -12.57 -9.48 -7.94
N GLU A 64 -11.38 -9.93 -7.52
CA GLU A 64 -10.96 -11.32 -7.59
C GLU A 64 -11.82 -12.20 -6.68
N THR A 65 -12.07 -11.76 -5.45
CA THR A 65 -12.94 -12.47 -4.51
C THR A 65 -14.36 -12.58 -5.06
N LYS A 66 -14.92 -11.47 -5.58
CA LYS A 66 -16.23 -11.45 -6.23
C LYS A 66 -16.29 -12.43 -7.40
N ALA A 67 -15.28 -12.45 -8.28
CA ALA A 67 -15.25 -13.37 -9.41
C ALA A 67 -15.24 -14.85 -8.98
N ILE A 68 -14.47 -15.20 -7.94
CA ILE A 68 -14.45 -16.55 -7.38
C ILE A 68 -15.83 -16.92 -6.83
N VAL A 69 -16.45 -16.02 -6.05
CA VAL A 69 -17.79 -16.23 -5.50
C VAL A 69 -18.83 -16.43 -6.61
N CYS A 70 -18.80 -15.60 -7.65
CA CYS A 70 -19.69 -15.72 -8.80
C CYS A 70 -19.53 -17.06 -9.53
N ASN A 71 -18.29 -17.54 -9.72
CA ASN A 71 -18.04 -18.85 -10.33
C ASN A 71 -18.61 -20.00 -9.49
N VAL A 72 -18.42 -19.94 -8.17
CA VAL A 72 -18.99 -20.92 -7.24
C VAL A 72 -20.51 -20.87 -7.26
N LEU A 73 -21.11 -19.68 -7.35
CA LEU A 73 -22.56 -19.51 -7.47
C LEU A 73 -23.10 -20.10 -8.78
N GLN A 74 -22.44 -19.87 -9.91
CA GLN A 74 -22.79 -20.47 -11.20
C GLN A 74 -22.73 -22.00 -11.13
N PHE A 75 -21.65 -22.54 -10.58
CA PHE A 75 -21.52 -23.98 -10.33
C PHE A 75 -22.66 -24.52 -9.44
N ALA A 76 -22.99 -23.79 -8.37
CA ALA A 76 -24.07 -24.19 -7.48
C ALA A 76 -25.44 -24.16 -8.16
N LYS A 77 -25.69 -23.22 -9.09
CA LYS A 77 -26.93 -23.21 -9.89
C LYS A 77 -27.07 -24.47 -10.73
N GLU A 78 -25.98 -24.98 -11.30
CA GLU A 78 -25.99 -26.19 -12.12
C GLU A 78 -26.25 -27.47 -11.30
N HIS A 79 -25.76 -27.54 -10.06
CA HIS A 79 -25.78 -28.77 -9.25
C HIS A 79 -26.79 -28.79 -8.09
N HIS A 80 -27.09 -27.63 -7.51
CA HIS A 80 -27.95 -27.49 -6.33
C HIS A 80 -29.27 -26.76 -6.65
N GLY A 81 -29.43 -26.24 -7.88
CA GLY A 81 -30.67 -25.68 -8.38
C GLY A 81 -31.23 -24.56 -7.48
N PRO A 82 -32.46 -24.68 -6.95
CA PRO A 82 -33.07 -23.63 -6.12
C PRO A 82 -32.29 -23.27 -4.85
N ASN A 83 -31.48 -24.20 -4.32
CA ASN A 83 -30.72 -24.00 -3.08
C ASN A 83 -29.29 -23.48 -3.32
N ALA A 84 -28.96 -23.10 -4.57
CA ALA A 84 -27.62 -22.67 -4.95
C ALA A 84 -27.08 -21.54 -4.06
N VAL A 85 -27.89 -20.51 -3.79
CA VAL A 85 -27.48 -19.34 -2.99
C VAL A 85 -27.17 -19.73 -1.55
N GLU A 86 -28.01 -20.56 -0.93
CA GLU A 86 -27.82 -21.03 0.45
C GLU A 86 -26.56 -21.90 0.56
N TRP A 87 -26.35 -22.76 -0.43
CA TRP A 87 -25.16 -23.60 -0.51
C TRP A 87 -23.88 -22.78 -0.68
N THR A 88 -23.87 -21.82 -1.62
CA THR A 88 -22.72 -20.94 -1.83
C THR A 88 -22.43 -20.07 -0.62
N SER A 89 -23.46 -19.59 0.07
CA SER A 89 -23.33 -18.85 1.33
C SER A 89 -22.63 -19.69 2.40
N ALA A 90 -23.07 -20.94 2.57
CA ALA A 90 -22.46 -21.87 3.52
C ALA A 90 -21.01 -22.24 3.15
N LEU A 91 -20.69 -22.33 1.85
CA LEU A 91 -19.35 -22.70 1.38
C LEU A 91 -18.33 -21.57 1.50
N VAL A 92 -18.69 -20.36 1.05
CA VAL A 92 -17.74 -19.24 0.93
C VAL A 92 -17.86 -18.26 2.11
N GLY A 93 -18.89 -18.41 2.95
CA GLY A 93 -19.11 -17.54 4.11
C GLY A 93 -19.58 -16.13 3.75
N VAL A 94 -20.09 -15.94 2.54
CA VAL A 94 -20.66 -14.67 2.06
C VAL A 94 -22.16 -14.64 2.40
N GLU A 95 -22.66 -13.49 2.82
CA GLU A 95 -24.08 -13.33 3.14
C GLU A 95 -24.97 -13.54 1.92
N ILE A 96 -26.14 -14.13 2.17
CA ILE A 96 -27.14 -14.44 1.13
C ILE A 96 -27.56 -13.18 0.36
N HIS A 97 -27.67 -12.02 1.02
CA HIS A 97 -28.07 -10.78 0.36
C HIS A 97 -27.06 -10.35 -0.72
N THR A 98 -25.75 -10.40 -0.41
CA THR A 98 -24.67 -10.08 -1.34
C THR A 98 -24.63 -11.06 -2.51
N LEU A 99 -24.87 -12.35 -2.24
CA LEU A 99 -24.92 -13.36 -3.30
C LEU A 99 -26.08 -13.11 -4.28
N ARG A 100 -27.24 -12.64 -3.81
CA ARG A 100 -28.36 -12.26 -4.66
C ARG A 100 -28.07 -11.02 -5.50
N GLU A 101 -27.29 -10.08 -4.98
CA GLU A 101 -26.82 -8.92 -5.76
C GLU A 101 -25.90 -9.39 -6.89
N TYR A 102 -24.92 -10.25 -6.59
CA TYR A 102 -24.04 -10.84 -7.61
C TYR A 102 -24.81 -11.67 -8.63
N GLU A 103 -25.84 -12.40 -8.19
CA GLU A 103 -26.74 -13.15 -9.06
C GLU A 103 -27.42 -12.24 -10.10
N LYS A 104 -27.93 -11.10 -9.64
CA LYS A 104 -28.59 -10.11 -10.50
C LYS A 104 -27.60 -9.46 -11.46
N GLU A 105 -26.41 -9.10 -11.01
CA GLU A 105 -25.36 -8.55 -11.88
C GLU A 105 -24.95 -9.54 -12.97
N LEU A 106 -24.84 -10.84 -12.66
CA LEU A 106 -24.53 -11.89 -13.65
C LEU A 106 -25.64 -12.06 -14.71
N GLU A 107 -26.90 -11.87 -14.32
CA GLU A 107 -28.05 -11.91 -15.23
C GLU A 107 -28.08 -10.68 -16.15
N GLU A 108 -27.69 -9.51 -15.64
CA GLU A 108 -27.61 -8.25 -16.40
C GLU A 108 -26.39 -8.20 -17.34
N GLU A 109 -25.25 -8.80 -16.98
CA GLU A 109 -24.04 -8.81 -17.80
C GLU A 109 -24.04 -9.85 -18.95
N GLY A 110 -25.08 -10.68 -19.04
CA GLY A 110 -25.28 -11.60 -20.17
C GLY A 110 -24.18 -12.65 -20.33
N SER A 111 -24.28 -13.76 -19.59
CA SER A 111 -23.62 -15.06 -19.89
C SER A 111 -22.17 -14.97 -20.38
N VAL A 112 -21.32 -14.11 -19.79
CA VAL A 112 -19.88 -14.24 -19.97
C VAL A 112 -19.41 -15.26 -18.95
N VAL A 113 -19.34 -16.53 -19.37
CA VAL A 113 -18.74 -17.61 -18.57
C VAL A 113 -17.29 -17.21 -18.25
N PRO A 114 -16.97 -16.87 -16.99
CA PRO A 114 -15.61 -16.53 -16.63
C PRO A 114 -14.79 -17.82 -16.72
N LYS A 115 -13.83 -17.86 -17.64
CA LYS A 115 -12.91 -19.00 -17.79
C LYS A 115 -12.17 -19.17 -16.48
N LEU A 116 -12.45 -20.26 -15.77
CA LEU A 116 -11.78 -20.62 -14.53
C LEU A 116 -10.26 -20.61 -14.74
N PRO A 117 -9.47 -20.03 -13.82
CA PRO A 117 -8.03 -20.13 -13.89
C PRO A 117 -7.63 -21.62 -13.84
N PRO A 118 -6.65 -22.07 -14.64
CA PRO A 118 -6.26 -23.46 -14.69
C PRO A 118 -5.83 -23.92 -13.30
N CYS A 119 -6.57 -24.88 -12.76
CA CYS A 119 -6.28 -25.53 -11.49
C CYS A 119 -4.83 -26.04 -11.58
N LEU A 120 -3.94 -25.54 -10.72
CA LEU A 120 -2.57 -26.03 -10.62
C LEU A 120 -2.62 -27.53 -10.32
N SER A 121 -2.35 -28.33 -11.36
CA SER A 121 -2.21 -29.78 -11.28
C SER A 121 -1.24 -30.12 -10.16
N ALA A 122 -1.75 -30.76 -9.09
CA ALA A 122 -0.93 -31.25 -8.00
C ALA A 122 0.19 -32.16 -8.56
N PRO A 123 1.45 -32.02 -8.11
CA PRO A 123 2.53 -32.86 -8.57
C PRO A 123 2.25 -34.32 -8.20
N LYS A 124 2.00 -35.17 -9.20
CA LYS A 124 1.91 -36.61 -9.02
C LYS A 124 3.27 -37.11 -8.56
N LYS A 125 3.41 -37.38 -7.26
CA LYS A 125 4.46 -38.26 -6.75
C LYS A 125 4.16 -39.68 -7.26
N SER A 126 4.78 -40.11 -8.35
CA SER A 126 4.87 -41.54 -8.64
C SER A 126 6.06 -42.09 -7.87
N SER A 127 5.75 -42.89 -6.86
CA SER A 127 6.69 -43.67 -6.07
C SER A 127 6.96 -45.00 -6.78
N ARG A 128 8.26 -45.32 -6.89
CA ARG A 128 8.90 -46.60 -7.27
C ARG A 128 8.82 -47.05 -8.73
#